data_AF-A0A928JME6-F1
#
_entry.id   AF-A0A928JME6-F1
#
_cell.length_a   1.000
_cell.length_b   1.000
_cell.length_c   1.000
_cell.angle_alpha   90.00
_cell.angle_beta   90.00
_cell.angle_gamma   90.00
#
_symmetry.space_group_name_H-M   'P 1'
#
loop_
_entity.id
_entity.type
_entity.pdbx_description
1 polymer ?
#
loop_
_entity_poly.entity_id
_entity_poly.type
_entity_poly.pdbx_seq_one_letter_code
_entity_poly.pdbx_strand_id
1 'polypeptide(L)'
;MEIERKWMVSGWPEHNEDDLPEGGLRLPLVLTLDMAQGYVTTKPTVRIRSGKVLFSADGEPVGEEKYILCFKSKSRDGGLSRKELEFPIPEERFRELEEFIGLPLIRKVRRTYLLPDGKQLEVSHVDEGLPTEFWYAEVEFDSEDEAVTWSPYNVGLENYLKNEVTREKGQSMAAYWRETRE
;
A
#
# COMPACT_ATOMS: atom_id res chain seq x y z
N MET A 1 0.35 -0.09 -16.84
CA MET A 1 -0.98 -0.22 -16.22
C MET A 1 -0.71 -0.90 -14.91
N GLU A 2 -1.23 -0.39 -13.81
CA GLU A 2 -1.07 -1.01 -12.49
C GLU A 2 -2.20 -2.05 -12.33
N ILE A 3 -1.85 -3.26 -11.90
CA ILE A 3 -2.78 -4.38 -11.68
C ILE A 3 -2.47 -4.93 -10.28
N GLU A 4 -3.43 -4.81 -9.37
CA GLU A 4 -3.23 -5.16 -7.96
C GLU A 4 -4.47 -5.81 -7.36
N ARG A 5 -4.27 -6.69 -6.39
CA ARG A 5 -5.34 -7.16 -5.50
C ARG A 5 -5.09 -6.64 -4.10
N LYS A 6 -6.18 -6.41 -3.37
CA LYS A 6 -6.17 -5.82 -2.03
C LYS A 6 -6.92 -6.68 -1.04
N TRP A 7 -6.37 -6.81 0.15
CA TRP A 7 -6.97 -7.49 1.28
C TRP A 7 -6.96 -6.60 2.52
N MET A 8 -8.02 -6.69 3.33
CA MET A 8 -7.99 -6.18 4.70
C MET A 8 -7.37 -7.25 5.60
N VAL A 9 -6.39 -6.86 6.41
CA VAL A 9 -5.62 -7.79 7.26
C VAL A 9 -5.60 -7.30 8.71
N SER A 10 -5.05 -8.10 9.62
CA SER A 10 -4.97 -7.78 11.04
C SER A 10 -3.53 -7.88 11.50
N GLY A 11 -2.79 -6.76 11.41
CA GLY A 11 -1.37 -6.69 11.76
C GLY A 11 -0.44 -7.04 10.61
N TRP A 12 0.83 -7.30 10.95
CA TRP A 12 1.87 -7.77 10.03
C TRP A 12 1.70 -9.29 9.76
N PRO A 13 2.23 -9.83 8.65
CA PRO A 13 2.14 -11.26 8.36
C PRO A 13 3.07 -12.11 9.24
N GLU A 14 3.95 -11.47 10.02
CA GLU A 14 4.73 -12.10 11.08
C GLU A 14 3.80 -12.49 12.22
N HIS A 15 3.59 -13.79 12.45
CA HIS A 15 3.18 -14.24 13.77
C HIS A 15 4.34 -13.96 14.73
N ASN A 16 4.06 -13.42 15.92
CA ASN A 16 5.08 -13.26 16.97
C ASN A 16 5.85 -14.58 17.16
N GLU A 17 7.15 -14.51 17.50
CA GLU A 17 7.98 -15.72 17.67
C GLU A 17 7.36 -16.75 18.61
N ASP A 18 6.57 -16.29 19.59
CA ASP A 18 5.88 -17.09 20.59
C ASP A 18 4.54 -17.70 20.11
N ASP A 19 3.97 -17.22 19.00
CA ASP A 19 2.65 -17.62 18.46
C ASP A 19 2.72 -18.29 17.08
N LEU A 20 3.92 -18.49 16.51
CA LEU A 20 4.08 -19.24 15.27
C LEU A 20 3.71 -20.71 15.51
N PRO A 21 2.64 -21.25 14.88
CA PRO A 21 2.45 -22.69 14.87
C PRO A 21 3.67 -23.34 14.23
N GLU A 22 4.00 -24.56 14.64
CA GLU A 22 5.07 -25.35 14.05
C GLU A 22 4.84 -25.45 12.52
N GLY A 23 5.72 -24.82 11.72
CA GLY A 23 5.53 -24.66 10.26
C GLY A 23 5.04 -23.28 9.78
N GLY A 24 4.96 -22.28 10.67
CA GLY A 24 4.56 -20.91 10.32
C GLY A 24 5.51 -20.26 9.30
N LEU A 25 4.93 -19.56 8.32
CA LEU A 25 5.65 -18.96 7.21
C LEU A 25 6.41 -17.71 7.66
N ARG A 26 7.75 -17.76 7.60
CA ARG A 26 8.60 -16.57 7.73
C ARG A 26 8.78 -15.95 6.35
N LEU A 27 8.16 -14.80 6.12
CA LEU A 27 8.37 -14.04 4.90
C LEU A 27 9.58 -13.10 5.05
N PRO A 28 10.56 -13.14 4.14
CA PRO A 28 11.66 -12.17 4.15
C PRO A 28 11.15 -10.74 4.00
N LEU A 29 11.45 -9.88 4.98
CA LEU A 29 11.21 -8.43 4.87
C LEU A 29 12.23 -7.83 3.91
N VAL A 30 11.76 -7.10 2.90
CA VAL A 30 12.58 -6.51 1.84
C VAL A 30 12.70 -5.00 2.01
N LEU A 31 11.60 -4.32 2.38
CA LEU A 31 11.56 -2.87 2.47
C LEU A 31 10.62 -2.43 3.59
N THR A 32 10.99 -1.40 4.34
CA THR A 32 10.05 -0.67 5.20
C THR A 32 10.09 0.81 4.86
N LEU A 33 8.93 1.40 4.59
CA LEU A 33 8.76 2.83 4.32
C LEU A 33 7.89 3.49 5.38
N ASP A 34 8.30 4.65 5.87
CA ASP A 34 7.40 5.63 6.50
C ASP A 34 6.84 6.52 5.38
N MET A 35 5.51 6.58 5.27
CA MET A 35 4.86 7.23 4.16
C MET A 35 3.84 8.26 4.62
N ALA A 36 3.73 9.33 3.83
CA ALA A 36 2.66 10.31 3.93
C ALA A 36 1.97 10.45 2.58
N GLN A 37 0.66 10.67 2.57
CA GLN A 37 -0.05 10.98 1.34
C GLN A 37 -1.24 11.93 1.55
N GLY A 38 -1.46 12.79 0.56
CA GLY A 38 -2.58 13.72 0.53
C GLY A 38 -3.18 13.81 -0.86
N TYR A 39 -4.41 14.30 -0.95
CA TYR A 39 -5.14 14.40 -2.20
C TYR A 39 -5.44 15.86 -2.51
N VAL A 40 -4.97 16.33 -3.68
CA VAL A 40 -5.41 17.62 -4.25
C VAL A 40 -6.84 17.47 -4.77
N THR A 41 -7.13 16.34 -5.42
CA THR A 41 -8.48 15.95 -5.81
C THR A 41 -8.62 14.43 -5.73
N THR A 42 -9.79 13.93 -5.35
CA THR A 42 -10.05 12.48 -5.33
C THR A 42 -10.72 11.99 -6.61
N LYS A 43 -11.38 12.87 -7.39
CA LYS A 43 -12.01 12.58 -8.70
C LYS A 43 -11.86 13.75 -9.70
N PRO A 44 -10.98 13.64 -10.74
CA PRO A 44 -9.97 12.60 -10.92
C PRO A 44 -8.98 12.58 -9.75
N THR A 45 -8.25 11.48 -9.57
CA THR A 45 -7.32 11.38 -8.44
C THR A 45 -6.01 12.08 -8.76
N VAL A 46 -5.69 13.13 -8.01
CA VAL A 46 -4.37 13.78 -7.96
C VAL A 46 -3.87 13.68 -6.53
N ARG A 47 -2.81 12.91 -6.32
CA ARG A 47 -2.27 12.56 -5.00
C ARG A 47 -0.81 12.96 -4.90
N ILE A 48 -0.41 13.56 -3.79
CA ILE A 48 1.01 13.65 -3.41
C ILE A 48 1.34 12.52 -2.43
N ARG A 49 2.53 11.94 -2.55
CA ARG A 49 3.02 10.90 -1.64
C ARG A 49 4.50 11.12 -1.33
N SER A 50 4.88 11.00 -0.05
CA SER A 50 6.28 10.81 0.35
C SER A 50 6.49 9.39 0.85
N GLY A 51 7.74 8.92 0.76
CA GLY A 51 8.15 7.61 1.28
C GLY A 51 9.61 7.67 1.70
N LYS A 52 9.84 7.55 3.01
CA LYS A 52 11.17 7.51 3.62
C LYS A 52 11.57 6.07 3.92
N VAL A 53 12.75 5.67 3.46
CA VAL A 53 13.30 4.34 3.68
C VAL A 53 13.69 4.18 5.15
N LEU A 54 13.02 3.27 5.86
CA LEU A 54 13.37 2.87 7.23
C LEU A 54 14.24 1.61 7.24
N PHE A 55 14.05 0.73 6.28
CA PHE A 55 14.80 -0.52 6.10
C PHE A 55 14.80 -0.91 4.63
N SER A 56 15.91 -1.44 4.12
CA SER A 56 16.02 -2.04 2.79
C SER A 56 16.98 -3.21 2.80
N ALA A 57 16.56 -4.35 2.26
CA ALA A 57 17.40 -5.53 2.05
C ALA A 57 18.29 -5.38 0.80
N ASP A 58 17.85 -4.63 -0.20
CA ASP A 58 18.51 -4.48 -1.50
C ASP A 58 19.45 -3.27 -1.56
N GLY A 59 19.69 -2.61 -0.43
CA GLY A 59 20.65 -1.51 -0.30
C GLY A 59 20.12 -0.14 -0.70
N GLU A 60 18.79 0.07 -0.76
CA GLU A 60 18.26 1.44 -0.82
C GLU A 60 18.74 2.22 0.42
N PRO A 61 19.28 3.44 0.26
CA PRO A 61 19.81 4.21 1.37
C PRO A 61 18.75 4.47 2.46
N VAL A 62 18.99 3.94 3.66
CA VAL A 62 18.14 4.23 4.82
C VAL A 62 18.16 5.73 5.11
N GLY A 63 16.98 6.31 5.28
CA GLY A 63 16.77 7.73 5.48
C GLY A 63 16.52 8.52 4.21
N GLU A 64 16.72 7.94 3.01
CA GLU A 64 16.31 8.56 1.75
C GLU A 64 14.78 8.72 1.73
N GLU A 65 14.31 9.92 1.38
CA GLU A 65 12.89 10.21 1.23
C GLU A 65 12.59 10.66 -0.19
N LYS A 66 11.66 9.96 -0.85
CA LYS A 66 11.21 10.25 -2.21
C LYS A 66 9.84 10.92 -2.16
N TYR A 67 9.63 11.91 -3.02
CA TYR A 67 8.38 12.67 -3.14
C TYR A 67 7.81 12.54 -4.54
N ILE A 68 6.55 12.14 -4.63
CA ILE A 68 5.89 11.77 -5.88
C ILE A 68 4.55 12.51 -6.02
N LEU A 69 4.29 13.03 -7.21
CA LEU A 69 2.98 13.48 -7.66
C LEU A 69 2.35 12.41 -8.56
N CYS A 70 1.20 11.88 -8.17
CA CYS A 70 0.48 10.82 -8.86
C CYS A 70 -0.80 11.36 -9.52
N PHE A 71 -1.01 11.05 -10.79
CA PHE A 71 -2.29 11.19 -11.49
C PHE A 71 -2.86 9.82 -11.77
N LYS A 72 -4.03 9.52 -11.23
CA LYS A 72 -4.66 8.21 -11.44
C LYS A 72 -5.98 8.35 -12.22
N SER A 73 -6.13 7.51 -13.25
CA SER A 73 -7.40 7.39 -13.98
C SER A 73 -8.48 6.79 -13.08
N LYS A 74 -9.73 6.83 -13.57
CA LYS A 74 -10.80 5.97 -13.05
C LYS A 74 -10.33 4.50 -13.15
N SER A 75 -10.60 3.72 -12.11
CA SER A 75 -10.34 2.29 -12.11
C SER A 75 -11.19 1.58 -13.16
N ARG A 76 -10.64 0.49 -13.69
CA ARG A 76 -11.31 -0.43 -14.62
C ARG A 76 -11.49 -1.79 -13.92
N ASP A 77 -12.27 -2.66 -14.55
CA ASP A 77 -12.40 -4.09 -14.16
C ASP A 77 -12.72 -4.31 -12.67
N GLY A 78 -13.62 -3.44 -12.17
CA GLY A 78 -14.11 -3.48 -10.80
C GLY A 78 -13.15 -2.90 -9.76
N GLY A 79 -11.99 -2.37 -10.13
CA GLY A 79 -10.97 -1.88 -9.20
C GLY A 79 -9.58 -2.48 -9.45
N LEU A 80 -9.52 -3.59 -10.20
CA LEU A 80 -8.32 -4.40 -10.42
C LEU A 80 -7.21 -3.67 -11.17
N SER A 81 -7.55 -2.83 -12.15
CA SER A 81 -6.55 -2.16 -12.98
C SER A 81 -6.80 -0.66 -13.13
N ARG A 82 -5.70 0.10 -13.21
CA ARG A 82 -5.76 1.55 -13.46
C ARG A 82 -4.55 2.08 -14.21
N LYS A 83 -4.74 3.21 -14.89
CA LYS A 83 -3.61 3.99 -15.42
C LYS A 83 -3.16 4.97 -14.36
N GLU A 84 -1.88 4.90 -14.03
CA GLU A 84 -1.21 5.84 -13.14
C GLU A 84 -0.06 6.51 -13.86
N LEU A 85 0.12 7.80 -13.62
CA LEU A 85 1.30 8.57 -14.00
C LEU A 85 1.92 9.07 -12.70
N GLU A 86 3.15 8.68 -12.43
CA GLU A 86 3.93 9.15 -11.28
C GLU A 86 5.06 10.06 -11.77
N PHE A 87 5.20 11.21 -11.13
CA PHE A 87 6.27 12.16 -11.39
C PHE A 87 7.04 12.40 -10.09
N PRO A 88 8.36 12.16 -10.06
CA PRO A 88 9.17 12.62 -8.95
C PRO A 88 9.14 14.15 -8.90
N ILE A 89 8.94 14.69 -7.71
CA ILE A 89 8.93 16.13 -7.47
C ILE A 89 9.98 16.48 -6.39
N PRO A 90 10.56 17.69 -6.40
CA PRO A 90 11.38 18.15 -5.29
C PRO A 90 10.56 18.24 -4.00
N GLU A 91 11.22 18.07 -2.85
CA GLU A 91 10.58 18.22 -1.53
C GLU A 91 9.85 19.57 -1.41
N GLU A 92 10.46 20.66 -1.85
CA GLU A 92 9.86 22.00 -1.81
C GLU A 92 8.48 22.02 -2.49
N ARG A 93 8.34 21.38 -3.66
CA ARG A 93 7.04 21.28 -4.37
C ARG A 93 6.06 20.40 -3.63
N PHE A 94 6.52 19.35 -2.97
CA PHE A 94 5.66 18.55 -2.11
C PHE A 94 5.11 19.37 -0.95
N ARG A 95 5.96 20.18 -0.28
CA ARG A 95 5.55 21.04 0.85
C ARG A 95 4.57 22.13 0.43
N GLU A 96 4.80 22.78 -0.71
CA GLU A 96 3.84 23.75 -1.27
C GLU A 96 2.47 23.11 -1.56
N LEU A 97 2.45 21.88 -2.11
CA LEU A 97 1.21 21.15 -2.36
C LEU A 97 0.54 20.67 -1.06
N GLU A 98 1.32 20.24 -0.06
CA GLU A 98 0.84 19.90 1.28
C GLU A 98 0.15 21.10 1.94
N GLU A 99 0.76 22.29 1.88
CA GLU A 99 0.18 23.54 2.36
C GLU A 99 -1.09 23.91 1.58
N PHE A 100 -1.09 23.77 0.25
CA PHE A 100 -2.25 24.04 -0.59
C PHE A 100 -3.43 23.11 -0.29
N ILE A 101 -3.17 21.84 0.03
CA ILE A 101 -4.20 20.88 0.46
C ILE A 101 -4.81 21.31 1.80
N GLY A 102 -3.99 21.82 2.73
CA GLY A 102 -4.46 22.40 4.00
C GLY A 102 -5.11 21.40 4.97
N LEU A 103 -4.97 20.09 4.74
CA LEU A 103 -5.51 19.01 5.56
C LEU A 103 -4.41 18.05 5.99
N PRO A 104 -4.50 17.42 7.19
CA PRO A 104 -3.51 16.46 7.65
C PRO A 104 -3.35 15.27 6.69
N LEU A 105 -2.12 15.00 6.26
CA LEU A 105 -1.80 13.86 5.42
C LEU A 105 -2.15 12.53 6.12
N ILE A 106 -2.54 11.53 5.33
CA ILE A 106 -2.62 10.15 5.80
C ILE A 106 -1.20 9.63 6.02
N ARG A 107 -0.91 9.10 7.20
CA ARG A 107 0.38 8.49 7.51
C ARG A 107 0.25 6.98 7.46
N LYS A 108 1.30 6.29 6.99
CA LYS A 108 1.34 4.84 7.05
C LYS A 108 2.76 4.31 7.09
N VAL A 109 2.97 3.24 7.84
CA VAL A 109 4.15 2.40 7.68
C VAL A 109 3.80 1.30 6.69
N ARG A 110 4.61 1.13 5.64
CA ARG A 110 4.48 0.03 4.68
C ARG A 110 5.66 -0.91 4.80
N ARG A 111 5.39 -2.20 5.00
CA ARG A 111 6.37 -3.27 4.93
C ARG A 111 6.15 -4.10 3.67
N THR A 112 7.22 -4.38 2.96
CA THR A 112 7.19 -5.21 1.76
C THR A 112 7.92 -6.51 2.02
N TYR A 113 7.24 -7.62 1.75
CA TYR A 113 7.73 -8.98 2.00
C TYR A 113 7.88 -9.76 0.69
N LEU A 114 8.94 -10.57 0.57
CA LEU A 114 9.12 -11.47 -0.57
C LEU A 114 8.28 -12.75 -0.37
N LEU A 115 7.44 -13.07 -1.34
CA LEU A 115 6.64 -14.28 -1.36
C LEU A 115 7.41 -15.46 -1.98
N PRO A 116 7.06 -16.73 -1.64
CA PRO A 116 7.69 -17.92 -2.21
C PRO A 116 7.68 -18.02 -3.73
N ASP A 117 6.71 -17.39 -4.39
CA ASP A 117 6.56 -17.34 -5.85
C ASP A 117 7.32 -16.15 -6.49
N GLY A 118 8.09 -15.40 -5.70
CA GLY A 118 8.87 -14.24 -6.13
C GLY A 118 8.11 -12.92 -6.17
N LYS A 119 6.80 -12.91 -5.87
CA LYS A 119 6.01 -11.67 -5.78
C LYS A 119 6.29 -10.91 -4.49
N GLN A 120 5.82 -9.68 -4.43
CA GLN A 120 5.94 -8.83 -3.25
C GLN A 120 4.57 -8.64 -2.61
N LEU A 121 4.51 -8.84 -1.30
CA LEU A 121 3.36 -8.51 -0.47
C LEU A 121 3.62 -7.19 0.24
N GLU A 122 2.87 -6.17 -0.12
CA GLU A 122 2.93 -4.86 0.52
C GLU A 122 1.87 -4.76 1.61
N VAL A 123 2.27 -4.74 2.87
CA VAL A 123 1.37 -4.56 4.01
C VAL A 123 1.51 -3.14 4.53
N SER A 124 0.40 -2.44 4.71
CA SER A 124 0.36 -1.06 5.21
C SER A 124 -0.42 -1.01 6.54
N HIS A 125 0.17 -0.39 7.56
CA HIS A 125 -0.52 0.07 8.77
C HIS A 125 -0.76 1.56 8.64
N VAL A 126 -2.04 1.94 8.54
CA VAL A 126 -2.47 3.30 8.24
C VAL A 126 -2.91 4.00 9.51
N ASP A 127 -2.50 5.25 9.67
CA ASP A 127 -2.94 6.17 10.73
C ASP A 127 -2.80 5.59 12.15
N GLU A 128 -1.69 4.90 12.41
CA GLU A 128 -1.37 4.26 13.69
C GLU A 128 -1.73 5.14 14.90
N GLY A 129 -2.47 4.55 15.85
CA GLY A 129 -2.89 5.21 17.08
C GLY A 129 -4.10 6.15 16.95
N LEU A 130 -4.63 6.35 15.73
CA LEU A 130 -5.92 7.02 15.54
C LEU A 130 -7.08 6.02 15.63
N PRO A 131 -8.30 6.46 16.01
CA PRO A 131 -9.49 5.59 15.97
C PRO A 131 -9.81 5.05 14.56
N THR A 132 -9.25 5.67 13.53
CA THR A 132 -9.40 5.29 12.12
C THR A 132 -8.25 4.42 11.62
N GLU A 133 -7.36 3.94 12.51
CA GLU A 133 -6.24 3.09 12.10
C GLU A 133 -6.72 1.76 11.51
N PHE A 134 -6.00 1.25 10.51
CA PHE A 134 -6.30 -0.06 9.93
C PHE A 134 -5.10 -0.63 9.19
N TRP A 135 -5.21 -1.93 8.83
CA TRP A 135 -4.22 -2.63 8.04
C TRP A 135 -4.83 -3.13 6.75
N TYR A 136 -4.04 -3.05 5.69
CA TYR A 136 -4.37 -3.69 4.42
C TYR A 136 -3.10 -4.24 3.78
N ALA A 137 -3.27 -5.24 2.91
CA ALA A 137 -2.22 -5.82 2.10
C ALA A 137 -2.55 -5.69 0.61
N GLU A 138 -1.53 -5.46 -0.22
CA GLU A 138 -1.61 -5.42 -1.67
C GLU A 138 -0.56 -6.36 -2.28
N VAL A 139 -0.91 -6.99 -3.41
CA VAL A 139 0.00 -7.74 -4.26
C VAL A 139 -0.18 -7.23 -5.69
N GLU A 140 0.91 -6.84 -6.33
CA GLU A 140 0.94 -6.41 -7.72
C GLU A 140 1.16 -7.60 -8.67
N PHE A 141 0.61 -7.51 -9.88
CA PHE A 141 0.66 -8.55 -10.90
C PHE A 141 1.06 -7.98 -12.26
N ASP A 142 1.73 -8.81 -13.07
CA ASP A 142 2.17 -8.39 -14.41
C ASP A 142 1.01 -8.41 -15.42
N SER A 143 -0.06 -9.16 -15.11
CA SER A 143 -1.24 -9.29 -15.97
C SER A 143 -2.52 -9.57 -15.17
N GLU A 144 -3.67 -9.29 -15.78
CA GLU A 144 -4.98 -9.55 -15.17
C GLU A 144 -5.24 -11.07 -15.03
N ASP A 145 -4.79 -11.86 -16.00
CA ASP A 145 -4.92 -13.33 -15.96
C ASP A 145 -4.16 -13.92 -14.77
N GLU A 146 -2.95 -13.42 -14.52
CA GLU A 146 -2.17 -13.81 -13.34
C GLU A 146 -2.88 -13.39 -12.05
N ALA A 147 -3.37 -12.14 -11.96
CA ALA A 147 -4.07 -11.65 -10.78
C ALA A 147 -5.31 -12.51 -10.45
N VAL A 148 -6.07 -12.92 -11.47
CA VAL A 148 -7.29 -13.73 -11.33
C VAL A 148 -6.98 -15.17 -10.91
N THR A 149 -5.88 -15.75 -11.39
CA THR A 149 -5.52 -17.16 -11.13
C THR A 149 -4.66 -17.35 -9.88
N TRP A 150 -4.03 -16.27 -9.40
CA TRP A 150 -3.19 -16.31 -8.20
C TRP A 150 -4.02 -16.64 -6.94
N SER A 151 -3.46 -17.48 -6.07
CA SER A 151 -4.11 -17.91 -4.84
C SER A 151 -3.18 -17.73 -3.64
N PRO A 152 -3.63 -17.06 -2.56
CA PRO A 152 -2.89 -16.98 -1.31
C PRO A 152 -2.46 -18.34 -0.74
N TYR A 153 -3.24 -19.40 -1.02
CA TYR A 153 -2.91 -20.76 -0.59
C TYR A 153 -1.56 -21.24 -1.13
N ASN A 154 -1.22 -20.89 -2.37
CA ASN A 154 0.03 -21.34 -3.01
C ASN A 154 1.28 -20.74 -2.34
N VAL A 155 1.10 -19.67 -1.58
CA VAL A 155 2.15 -18.98 -0.83
C VAL A 155 1.96 -19.11 0.68
N GLY A 156 1.06 -19.97 1.15
CA GLY A 156 0.82 -20.22 2.59
C GLY A 156 0.19 -19.04 3.36
N LEU A 157 -0.59 -18.21 2.67
CA LEU A 157 -1.23 -17.00 3.23
C LEU A 157 -2.76 -17.06 3.21
N GLU A 158 -3.37 -18.24 3.05
CA GLU A 158 -4.83 -18.39 2.94
C GLU A 158 -5.60 -17.83 4.14
N ASN A 159 -5.03 -17.95 5.35
CA ASN A 159 -5.67 -17.43 6.57
C ASN A 159 -5.46 -15.92 6.73
N TYR A 160 -4.30 -15.41 6.31
CA TYR A 160 -3.92 -14.01 6.43
C TYR A 160 -4.62 -13.14 5.37
N LEU A 161 -4.65 -13.59 4.11
CA LEU A 161 -5.27 -12.92 2.96
C LEU A 161 -6.68 -13.46 2.67
N LYS A 162 -7.50 -13.62 3.71
CA LYS A 162 -8.87 -14.16 3.58
C LYS A 162 -9.92 -13.12 3.18
N ASN A 163 -9.70 -11.85 3.47
CA ASN A 163 -10.68 -10.77 3.26
C ASN A 163 -10.28 -9.91 2.05
N GLU A 164 -10.48 -10.44 0.85
CA GLU A 164 -10.19 -9.71 -0.39
C GLU A 164 -11.24 -8.64 -0.66
N VAL A 165 -10.78 -7.41 -0.87
CA VAL A 165 -11.62 -6.23 -1.06
C VAL A 165 -11.34 -5.48 -2.37
N THR A 166 -10.58 -6.07 -3.29
CA THR A 166 -10.18 -5.49 -4.58
C THR A 166 -11.35 -4.84 -5.35
N ARG A 167 -12.52 -5.47 -5.31
CA ARG A 167 -13.72 -5.03 -6.05
C ARG A 167 -14.78 -4.34 -5.19
N GLU A 168 -14.50 -4.16 -3.90
CA GLU A 168 -15.43 -3.51 -2.98
C GLU A 168 -15.36 -1.99 -3.09
N LYS A 169 -16.54 -1.35 -3.11
CA LYS A 169 -16.62 0.11 -3.14
C LYS A 169 -16.20 0.66 -1.78
N GLY A 170 -15.40 1.72 -1.79
CA GLY A 170 -14.97 2.41 -0.56
C GLY A 170 -13.60 2.00 -0.04
N GLN A 171 -13.00 0.93 -0.56
CA GLN A 171 -11.76 0.36 -0.03
C GLN A 171 -10.47 1.00 -0.60
N SER A 172 -10.61 2.16 -1.24
CA SER A 172 -9.50 2.93 -1.79
C SER A 172 -9.01 3.97 -0.80
N MET A 173 -7.71 4.29 -0.82
CA MET A 173 -7.16 5.37 0.01
C MET A 173 -7.78 6.75 -0.28
N ALA A 174 -8.27 6.98 -1.49
CA ALA A 174 -9.01 8.20 -1.83
C ALA A 174 -10.44 8.22 -1.26
N ALA A 175 -11.03 7.06 -0.95
CA ALA A 175 -12.30 6.98 -0.23
C ALA A 175 -12.08 7.18 1.26
N TYR A 176 -11.05 6.55 1.83
CA TYR A 176 -10.63 6.79 3.21
C TYR A 176 -10.29 8.26 3.49
N TRP A 177 -9.58 8.94 2.57
CA TRP A 177 -9.34 10.38 2.66
C TRP A 177 -10.62 11.19 2.80
N ARG A 178 -11.62 10.93 1.93
CA ARG A 178 -12.91 11.63 1.96
C ARG A 178 -13.74 11.35 3.20
N GLU A 179 -13.48 10.25 3.89
CA GLU A 179 -14.22 9.88 5.10
C GLU A 179 -13.60 10.50 6.35
N THR A 180 -12.28 10.77 6.31
CA THR A 180 -11.52 11.12 7.52
C THR A 180 -10.96 12.53 7.50
N ARG A 181 -10.83 13.18 6.33
CA ARG A 181 -10.22 14.51 6.15
C ARG A 181 -11.16 15.54 5.51
N GLU A 182 -12.12 15.10 4.68
CA GLU A 182 -13.14 15.95 4.04
C GLU A 182 -14.50 15.77 4.71
#